data_AF-A0A8T1V6I3-F1
#
_entry.id   AF-A0A8T1V6I3-F1
#
_cell.length_a   1.000
_cell.length_b   1.000
_cell.length_c   1.000
_cell.angle_alpha   90.00
_cell.angle_beta   90.00
_cell.angle_gamma   90.00
#
_symmetry.space_group_name_H-M   'P 1'
#
loop_
_entity.id
_entity.type
_entity.pdbx_description
1 polymer ?
#
loop_
_entity_poly.entity_id
_entity_poly.type
_entity_poly.pdbx_seq_one_letter_code
_entity_poly.pdbx_strand_id
1 'polypeptide(L)'
;MAPTVQTPTDSLAAAMELSSAPRRASRTASARAAHRIRLCYRDEAYRQRTEERAKNLIADAASPTSSSTSALLAKKALKYRKVYDRMTGVDVNDPNFDVFEFLGVDWCKTSSLETSGHA
;
A
#
# COMPACT_ATOMS: atom_id res chain seq x y z
N MET A 1 -46.17 -10.47 -54.09
CA MET A 1 -45.67 -9.14 -54.51
C MET A 1 -45.04 -8.49 -53.29
N ALA A 2 -43.73 -8.24 -53.30
CA ALA A 2 -43.05 -7.39 -52.30
C ALA A 2 -43.31 -5.90 -52.64
N PRO A 3 -43.13 -4.92 -51.72
CA PRO A 3 -41.77 -4.56 -51.29
C PRO A 3 -41.58 -4.04 -49.83
N THR A 4 -40.33 -4.17 -49.40
CA THR A 4 -39.55 -3.41 -48.41
C THR A 4 -39.88 -1.91 -48.31
N VAL A 5 -39.77 -1.29 -47.12
CA VAL A 5 -39.01 -0.04 -46.83
C VAL A 5 -39.05 0.32 -45.32
N GLN A 6 -37.86 0.23 -44.71
CA GLN A 6 -37.17 1.14 -43.77
C GLN A 6 -37.95 1.99 -42.73
N THR A 7 -37.56 1.75 -41.46
CA THR A 7 -37.41 2.68 -40.31
C THR A 7 -36.86 4.08 -40.68
N PRO A 8 -37.10 5.18 -39.93
CA PRO A 8 -36.50 5.33 -38.59
C PRO A 8 -37.17 6.30 -37.57
N THR A 9 -36.63 6.30 -36.34
CA THR A 9 -36.47 7.44 -35.38
C THR A 9 -37.72 8.27 -35.07
N ASP A 10 -38.18 8.42 -33.83
CA ASP A 10 -37.45 8.95 -32.68
C ASP A 10 -38.41 8.88 -31.48
N SER A 11 -37.98 8.37 -30.32
CA SER A 11 -38.75 8.49 -29.07
C SER A 11 -37.78 8.43 -27.90
N LEU A 12 -37.03 9.52 -27.77
CA LEU A 12 -36.22 9.83 -26.61
C LEU A 12 -37.10 10.37 -25.48
N ALA A 13 -37.59 9.49 -24.60
CA ALA A 13 -37.96 9.89 -23.24
C ALA A 13 -38.20 8.67 -22.36
N ALA A 14 -37.31 8.50 -21.38
CA ALA A 14 -37.57 8.10 -19.98
C ALA A 14 -36.43 7.22 -19.46
N ALA A 15 -35.30 7.87 -19.18
CA ALA A 15 -34.28 7.30 -18.30
C ALA A 15 -34.80 7.32 -16.86
N MET A 16 -35.35 6.20 -16.41
CA MET A 16 -35.45 5.86 -14.98
C MET A 16 -35.29 4.35 -14.85
N GLU A 17 -34.05 3.88 -14.94
CA GLU A 17 -33.70 2.52 -14.54
C GLU A 17 -32.71 2.60 -13.37
N LEU A 18 -33.23 2.12 -12.26
CA LEU A 18 -32.65 1.98 -10.94
C LEU A 18 -31.43 1.05 -10.99
N SER A 19 -30.26 1.58 -11.36
CA SER A 19 -29.01 0.83 -11.19
C SER A 19 -28.48 1.02 -9.76
N SER A 20 -29.06 0.27 -8.84
CA SER A 20 -28.43 -0.04 -7.56
C SER A 20 -27.17 -0.86 -7.83
N ALA A 21 -26.09 -0.19 -8.20
CA ALA A 21 -24.78 -0.78 -8.27
C ALA A 21 -24.42 -1.34 -6.88
N PRO A 22 -24.02 -2.62 -6.74
CA PRO A 22 -23.55 -3.11 -5.47
C PRO A 22 -22.28 -2.34 -5.15
N ARG A 23 -22.31 -1.50 -4.11
CA ARG A 23 -21.13 -0.93 -3.44
C ARG A 23 -20.34 -2.10 -2.83
N ARG A 24 -19.66 -2.86 -3.69
CA ARG A 24 -18.74 -3.93 -3.33
C ARG A 24 -17.31 -3.49 -3.64
N ALA A 25 -17.02 -2.21 -3.44
CA ALA A 25 -15.65 -1.78 -3.25
C ALA A 25 -15.19 -2.25 -1.86
N SER A 26 -14.11 -3.04 -1.86
CA SER A 26 -13.19 -3.21 -0.72
C SER A 26 -13.67 -3.97 0.52
N ARG A 27 -14.11 -5.23 0.36
CA ARG A 27 -13.86 -6.26 1.41
C ARG A 27 -12.48 -6.91 1.30
N THR A 28 -11.63 -6.42 0.40
CA THR A 28 -10.19 -6.73 0.33
C THR A 28 -9.33 -5.79 1.17
N ALA A 29 -9.93 -4.95 2.03
CA ALA A 29 -9.27 -4.43 3.24
C ALA A 29 -9.02 -5.54 4.28
N SER A 30 -8.85 -6.78 3.79
CA SER A 30 -8.77 -8.02 4.54
C SER A 30 -7.34 -8.16 5.05
N ALA A 31 -7.18 -8.12 6.37
CA ALA A 31 -5.94 -8.29 7.15
C ALA A 31 -4.81 -7.25 6.94
N ARG A 32 -4.70 -6.56 5.79
CA ARG A 32 -3.65 -5.56 5.52
C ARG A 32 -3.69 -4.34 6.45
N ALA A 33 -4.84 -4.04 7.04
CA ALA A 33 -5.04 -2.87 7.90
C ALA A 33 -4.68 -3.11 9.39
N ALA A 34 -4.40 -4.34 9.82
CA ALA A 34 -4.40 -4.66 11.25
C ALA A 34 -3.21 -4.10 12.06
N HIS A 35 -2.07 -3.79 11.42
CA HIS A 35 -0.87 -3.29 12.12
C HIS A 35 -0.17 -2.18 11.34
N ARG A 36 -0.92 -1.12 10.99
CA ARG A 36 -0.30 0.08 10.41
C ARG A 36 0.19 1.00 11.52
N ILE A 37 1.39 1.54 11.38
CA ILE A 37 1.96 2.56 12.27
C ILE A 37 2.23 3.84 11.50
N ARG A 38 2.11 4.98 12.18
CA ARG A 38 2.39 6.29 11.59
C ARG A 38 3.70 6.84 12.17
N LEU A 39 4.66 7.19 11.30
CA LEU A 39 5.93 7.79 11.68
C LEU A 39 6.01 9.23 11.18
N CYS A 40 6.21 10.14 12.12
CA CYS A 40 6.30 11.56 11.85
C CYS A 40 7.76 12.01 11.77
N TYR A 41 8.11 12.79 10.75
CA TYR A 41 9.49 13.18 10.46
C TYR A 41 9.60 14.65 10.03
N ARG A 42 10.75 15.26 10.33
CA ARG A 42 11.09 16.63 9.88
C ARG A 42 12.08 16.63 8.72
N ASP A 43 13.10 15.78 8.84
CA ASP A 43 14.23 15.70 7.93
C ASP A 43 14.01 14.62 6.87
N GLU A 44 14.02 15.00 5.60
CA GLU A 44 13.89 14.08 4.47
C GLU A 44 15.09 13.13 4.38
N ALA A 45 16.29 13.60 4.75
CA ALA A 45 17.47 12.74 4.78
C ALA A 45 17.35 11.65 5.84
N TYR A 46 16.66 11.92 6.96
CA TYR A 46 16.34 10.89 7.96
C TYR A 46 15.43 9.82 7.36
N ARG A 47 14.34 10.24 6.69
CA ARG A 47 13.42 9.30 6.03
C ARG A 47 14.16 8.42 5.02
N GLN A 48 15.02 9.00 4.18
CA GLN A 48 15.79 8.26 3.17
C GLN A 48 16.73 7.23 3.80
N ARG A 49 17.45 7.59 4.87
CA ARG A 49 18.31 6.65 5.60
C ARG A 49 17.50 5.52 6.23
N THR A 50 16.32 5.81 6.77
CA THR A 50 15.44 4.77 7.33
C THR A 50 14.98 3.81 6.24
N GLU A 51 14.71 4.31 5.03
CA GLU A 51 14.32 3.48 3.89
C GLU A 51 15.42 2.49 3.50
N GLU A 52 16.64 3.00 3.31
CA GLU A 52 17.81 2.19 2.99
C GLU A 52 18.06 1.12 4.06
N ARG A 53 17.98 1.50 5.34
CA ARG A 53 18.14 0.57 6.46
C ARG A 53 17.04 -0.50 6.48
N ALA A 54 15.79 -0.13 6.18
CA ALA A 54 14.69 -1.07 6.09
C ALA A 54 14.88 -2.05 4.93
N LYS A 55 15.30 -1.56 3.75
CA LYS A 55 15.65 -2.41 2.60
C LYS A 55 16.74 -3.42 2.96
N ASN A 56 17.82 -2.97 3.60
CA ASN A 56 18.89 -3.84 4.06
C ASN A 56 18.42 -4.89 5.08
N LEU A 57 17.55 -4.50 6.03
CA LEU A 57 16.97 -5.44 6.99
C LEU A 57 16.18 -6.55 6.31
N ILE A 58 15.40 -6.20 5.28
CA ILE A 58 14.65 -7.16 4.49
C ILE A 58 15.62 -8.02 3.65
N ALA A 59 16.61 -7.43 2.98
CA ALA A 59 17.61 -8.20 2.22
C ALA A 59 18.38 -9.21 3.10
N ASP A 60 18.81 -8.80 4.31
CA ASP A 60 19.46 -9.66 5.29
C ASP A 60 18.56 -10.83 5.71
N ALA A 61 17.26 -10.57 5.86
CA ALA A 61 16.29 -11.61 6.19
C ALA A 61 15.97 -12.54 5.02
N ALA A 62 16.02 -12.05 3.78
CA ALA A 62 15.82 -12.86 2.57
C ALA A 62 17.01 -13.79 2.32
N SER A 63 18.21 -13.37 2.73
CA SER A 63 19.43 -14.12 2.46
C SER A 63 19.36 -15.53 3.08
N PRO A 64 19.33 -16.59 2.26
CA PRO A 64 19.27 -17.96 2.76
C PRO A 64 20.60 -18.38 3.41
N THR A 65 21.70 -17.73 3.04
CA THR A 65 23.05 -18.06 3.47
C THR A 65 23.53 -17.24 4.67
N SER A 66 22.88 -16.11 4.98
CA SER A 66 23.28 -15.26 6.10
C SER A 66 22.88 -15.87 7.45
N SER A 67 23.90 -16.17 8.25
CA SER A 67 23.82 -16.68 9.63
C SER A 67 24.26 -15.64 10.67
N SER A 68 24.53 -14.40 10.25
CA SER A 68 24.93 -13.33 11.17
C SER A 68 23.82 -13.07 12.20
N THR A 69 24.22 -12.62 13.39
CA THR A 69 23.26 -12.27 14.45
C THR A 69 22.23 -11.25 13.96
N SER A 70 22.65 -10.26 13.16
CA SER A 70 21.74 -9.25 12.58
C SER A 70 20.72 -9.88 11.64
N ALA A 71 21.13 -10.79 10.76
CA ALA A 71 20.22 -11.48 9.85
C ALA A 71 19.23 -12.38 10.60
N LEU A 72 19.68 -13.09 11.64
CA LEU A 72 18.80 -13.90 12.48
C LEU A 72 17.76 -13.05 13.22
N LEU A 73 18.18 -11.88 13.74
CA LEU A 73 17.26 -10.93 14.37
C LEU A 73 16.26 -10.35 13.37
N ALA A 74 16.71 -9.99 12.16
CA ALA A 74 15.84 -9.51 11.09
C ALA A 74 14.79 -10.56 10.70
N LYS A 75 15.21 -11.81 10.46
CA LYS A 75 14.31 -12.95 10.19
C LYS A 75 13.28 -13.11 11.29
N LYS A 76 13.72 -13.11 12.57
CA LYS A 76 12.81 -13.19 13.71
C LYS A 76 11.82 -12.03 13.76
N ALA A 77 12.28 -10.79 13.62
CA ALA A 77 11.43 -9.60 13.67
C ALA A 77 10.32 -9.65 12.60
N LEU A 78 10.67 -10.02 11.37
CA LEU A 78 9.71 -10.14 10.27
C LEU A 78 8.75 -11.33 10.46
N LYS A 79 9.22 -12.43 11.05
CA LYS A 79 8.39 -13.60 11.37
C LYS A 79 7.33 -13.27 12.42
N TYR A 80 7.71 -12.60 13.52
CA TYR A 80 6.76 -12.20 14.57
C TYR A 80 5.73 -11.17 14.07
N ARG A 81 6.11 -10.33 13.10
CA ARG A 81 5.18 -9.40 12.44
C ARG A 81 4.31 -10.06 11.35
N LYS A 82 4.46 -11.37 11.09
CA LYS A 82 3.77 -12.11 10.01
C LYS A 82 4.01 -11.50 8.62
N VAL A 83 5.18 -10.89 8.42
CA VAL A 83 5.60 -10.28 7.15
C VAL A 83 6.51 -11.23 6.35
N TYR A 84 7.25 -12.10 7.05
CA TYR A 84 8.25 -12.99 6.46
C TYR A 84 7.69 -13.87 5.33
N ASP A 85 6.51 -14.46 5.50
CA ASP A 85 5.92 -15.35 4.48
C ASP A 85 5.54 -14.60 3.19
N ARG A 86 5.27 -13.29 3.28
CA ARG A 86 4.95 -12.45 2.12
C ARG A 86 6.19 -12.04 1.33
N MET A 87 7.35 -12.14 1.97
CA MET A 87 8.62 -11.67 1.43
C MET A 87 9.25 -12.66 0.45
N THR A 88 8.87 -13.94 0.51
CA THR A 88 9.42 -15.03 -0.32
C THR A 88 9.16 -14.89 -1.83
N GLY A 89 8.37 -13.90 -2.25
CA GLY A 89 8.13 -13.56 -3.66
C GLY A 89 8.20 -12.07 -3.97
N VAL A 90 8.83 -11.27 -3.10
CA VAL A 90 8.96 -9.82 -3.27
C VAL A 90 10.42 -9.48 -3.61
N ASP A 91 10.65 -8.81 -4.73
CA ASP A 91 11.95 -8.23 -5.04
C ASP A 91 12.11 -6.88 -4.33
N VAL A 92 12.97 -6.86 -3.33
CA VAL A 92 13.26 -5.69 -2.49
C VAL A 92 14.11 -4.66 -3.24
N ASN A 93 14.79 -5.09 -4.30
CA ASN A 93 15.65 -4.23 -5.12
C ASN A 93 14.89 -3.56 -6.26
N ASP A 94 13.61 -3.88 -6.46
CA ASP A 94 12.76 -3.19 -7.41
C ASP A 94 12.71 -1.68 -7.05
N PRO A 95 13.08 -0.77 -7.96
CA PRO A 95 12.97 0.67 -7.74
C PRO A 95 11.56 1.12 -7.33
N ASN A 96 10.53 0.37 -7.73
CA ASN A 96 9.13 0.67 -7.43
C ASN A 96 8.62 0.04 -6.12
N PHE A 97 9.48 -0.69 -5.40
CA PHE A 97 9.11 -1.32 -4.14
C PHE A 97 9.07 -0.31 -2.98
N ASP A 98 7.87 -0.02 -2.48
CA ASP A 98 7.69 0.75 -1.25
C ASP A 98 7.83 -0.15 -0.02
N VAL A 99 9.04 -0.14 0.56
CA VAL A 99 9.38 -0.88 1.77
C VAL A 99 8.51 -0.51 2.97
N PHE A 100 8.06 0.75 3.04
CA PHE A 100 7.27 1.23 4.17
C PHE A 100 5.83 0.76 4.04
N GLU A 101 5.25 0.86 2.85
CA GLU A 101 3.93 0.29 2.60
C GLU A 101 3.90 -1.21 2.93
N PHE A 102 4.93 -1.95 2.48
CA PHE A 102 5.08 -3.37 2.76
C PHE A 102 5.13 -3.69 4.27
N LEU A 103 5.84 -2.86 5.04
CA LEU A 103 5.93 -2.96 6.51
C LEU A 103 4.73 -2.38 7.25
N GLY A 104 3.77 -1.75 6.55
CA GLY A 104 2.61 -1.10 7.15
C GLY A 104 2.96 0.23 7.82
N VAL A 105 3.89 1.00 7.27
CA VAL A 105 4.34 2.29 7.82
C VAL A 105 3.79 3.43 6.96
N ASP A 106 3.08 4.34 7.60
CA ASP A 106 2.62 5.60 7.03
C ASP A 106 3.53 6.75 7.48
N TRP A 107 4.08 7.52 6.56
CA TRP A 107 4.92 8.67 6.89
C TRP A 107 4.09 9.97 6.97
N CYS A 108 4.31 10.76 8.01
CA CYS A 108 3.80 12.12 8.14
C CYS A 108 4.94 13.13 8.22
N LYS A 109 4.98 14.11 7.33
CA LYS A 109 5.88 15.25 7.50
C LYS A 109 5.32 16.12 8.61
N THR A 110 6.07 16.32 9.69
CA THR A 110 5.70 17.32 10.68
C THR A 110 6.04 18.67 10.07
N SER A 111 5.05 19.36 9.52
CA SER A 111 5.14 20.81 9.41
C SER A 111 5.33 21.32 10.83
N SER A 112 6.38 22.10 11.08
CA SER A 112 6.52 22.78 12.36
C SER A 112 5.17 23.39 12.72
N LEU A 113 4.52 22.84 13.75
CA LEU A 113 3.37 23.50 14.34
C LEU A 113 3.95 24.82 14.82
N GLU A 114 3.66 25.92 14.13
CA GLU A 114 3.75 27.22 14.76
C GLU A 114 3.00 27.04 16.08
N THR A 115 3.72 27.19 17.18
CA THR A 115 3.10 27.16 18.49
C THR A 115 2.15 28.34 18.46
N SER A 116 0.87 28.11 18.19
CA SER A 116 -0.15 29.14 18.30
C SER A 116 -0.15 29.51 19.77
N GLY A 117 0.61 30.56 20.10
CA GLY A 117 0.69 31.12 21.43
C GLY A 117 -0.72 31.43 21.87
N HIS A 118 -1.15 30.80 22.95
CA HIS A 118 -2.38 31.15 23.61
C HIS A 118 -2.02 31.71 24.99
N ALA A 119 -2.02 33.04 25.03
CA ALA A 119 -2.12 33.97 26.16
C ALA A 119 -1.10 33.85 27.31
#